data_AF-T1AT41-F1
#
_entry.id   AF-T1AT41-F1
#
_cell.length_a   1.000
_cell.length_b   1.000
_cell.length_c   1.000
_cell.angle_alpha   90.00
_cell.angle_beta   90.00
_cell.angle_gamma   90.00
#
_symmetry.space_group_name_H-M   'P 1'
#
loop_
_entity.id
_entity.type
_entity.pdbx_description
1 polymer ?
#
loop_
_entity_poly.entity_id
_entity_poly.type
_entity_poly.pdbx_seq_one_letter_code
_entity_poly.pdbx_strand_id
1 'polypeptide(L)'
;MLRSRRSDAYAALNQDQAIMERCYAQYFSYAPTTGSCPTIAADSAEGYYSMTVAPTSSTYTITATAIGPQAQDTGCATLSLDQAGNKTSTGGGANCWGS
;
A
#
# COMPACT_ATOMS: atom_id res chain seq x y z
N MET A 1 4.78 -19.50 5.58
CA MET A 1 3.45 -18.84 5.61
C MET A 1 3.56 -17.32 5.57
N LEU A 2 4.30 -16.66 6.47
CA LEU A 2 4.45 -15.19 6.49
C LEU A 2 4.87 -14.60 5.13
N ARG A 3 5.92 -15.14 4.48
CA ARG A 3 6.34 -14.72 3.14
C ARG A 3 5.26 -14.90 2.07
N SER A 4 4.47 -15.98 2.14
CA SER A 4 3.38 -16.23 1.18
C SER A 4 2.27 -15.19 1.34
N ARG A 5 1.92 -14.83 2.58
CA ARG A 5 0.88 -13.83 2.88
C ARG A 5 1.25 -12.42 2.42
N ARG A 6 2.52 -12.14 2.10
CA ARG A 6 2.92 -10.86 1.48
C ARG A 6 2.22 -10.63 0.13
N SER A 7 1.75 -11.67 -0.55
CA SER A 7 0.95 -11.53 -1.76
C SER A 7 -0.36 -10.76 -1.52
N ASP A 8 -0.95 -10.87 -0.32
CA ASP A 8 -2.14 -10.11 0.06
C ASP A 8 -1.84 -8.61 0.13
N ALA A 9 -0.70 -8.23 0.73
CA ALA A 9 -0.23 -6.84 0.68
C ALA A 9 0.03 -6.37 -0.75
N TYR A 10 0.71 -7.16 -1.58
CA TYR A 10 1.01 -6.74 -2.96
C TYR A 10 -0.27 -6.50 -3.78
N ALA A 11 -1.29 -7.35 -3.59
CA ALA A 11 -2.58 -7.18 -4.25
C ALA A 11 -3.26 -5.88 -3.80
N ALA A 12 -3.32 -5.63 -2.49
CA ALA A 12 -3.90 -4.41 -1.94
C ALA A 12 -3.15 -3.14 -2.41
N LEU A 13 -1.81 -3.14 -2.36
CA LEU A 13 -0.97 -2.02 -2.80
C LEU A 13 -1.19 -1.67 -4.28
N ASN A 14 -1.28 -2.68 -5.16
CA ASN A 14 -1.53 -2.45 -6.59
C ASN A 14 -2.96 -1.96 -6.87
N GLN A 15 -3.94 -2.47 -6.12
CA GLN A 15 -5.32 -2.00 -6.23
C GLN A 15 -5.44 -0.53 -5.79
N ASP A 16 -4.80 -0.17 -4.68
CA ASP A 16 -4.77 1.20 -4.17
C ASP A 16 -4.01 2.14 -5.11
N GLN A 17 -2.93 1.69 -5.74
CA GLN A 17 -2.25 2.45 -6.79
C GLN A 17 -3.23 2.77 -7.94
N ALA A 18 -3.98 1.80 -8.43
CA ALA A 18 -4.98 2.05 -9.48
C ALA A 18 -6.09 3.03 -9.03
N ILE A 19 -6.47 3.02 -7.74
CA ILE A 19 -7.38 4.01 -7.17
C ILE A 19 -6.77 5.42 -7.21
N MET A 20 -5.51 5.55 -6.80
CA MET A 20 -4.81 6.83 -6.81
C MET A 20 -4.67 7.40 -8.23
N GLU A 21 -4.27 6.58 -9.20
CA GLU A 21 -4.13 7.00 -10.59
C GLU A 21 -5.46 7.45 -11.21
N ARG A 22 -6.55 6.75 -10.89
CA ARG A 22 -7.90 7.18 -11.29
C ARG A 22 -8.28 8.52 -10.65
N CYS A 23 -7.92 8.75 -9.39
CA CYS A 23 -8.19 10.05 -8.75
C CYS A 23 -7.44 11.17 -9.46
N TYR A 24 -6.15 10.97 -9.76
CA TYR A 24 -5.35 11.95 -10.48
C TYR A 24 -5.89 12.21 -11.89
N ALA A 25 -6.31 11.17 -12.62
CA ALA A 25 -6.91 11.33 -13.95
C ALA A 25 -8.19 12.18 -13.95
N GLN A 26 -8.94 12.17 -12.84
CA GLN A 26 -10.20 12.92 -12.71
C GLN A 26 -10.00 14.35 -12.19
N TYR A 27 -9.09 14.54 -11.25
CA TYR A 27 -8.96 15.80 -10.51
C TYR A 27 -7.61 16.49 -10.68
N PHE A 28 -6.69 15.91 -11.45
CA PHE A 28 -5.30 16.37 -11.60
C PHE A 28 -4.57 16.54 -10.26
N SER A 29 -4.99 15.78 -9.25
CA SER A 29 -4.44 15.78 -7.90
C SER A 29 -4.72 14.45 -7.22
N TYR A 30 -3.76 13.93 -6.46
CA TYR A 30 -3.96 12.76 -5.59
C TYR A 30 -4.65 13.12 -4.27
N ALA A 31 -4.73 14.41 -3.92
CA ALA A 31 -5.42 14.94 -2.75
C ALA A 31 -6.24 16.18 -3.17
N PRO A 32 -7.35 15.99 -3.90
CA PRO A 32 -8.13 17.11 -4.41
C PRO A 32 -8.82 17.88 -3.27
N THR A 33 -8.88 19.20 -3.39
CA THR A 33 -9.62 20.07 -2.46
C THR A 33 -11.11 20.18 -2.81
N THR A 34 -11.49 19.75 -4.02
CA THR A 34 -12.86 19.71 -4.52
C THR A 34 -13.16 18.32 -5.09
N GLY A 35 -14.26 17.70 -4.67
CA GLY A 35 -14.52 16.29 -4.99
C GLY A 35 -13.76 15.35 -4.06
N SER A 36 -13.81 14.05 -4.33
CA SER A 36 -13.19 13.03 -3.49
C SER A 36 -12.67 11.87 -4.32
N CYS A 37 -11.45 11.41 -4.01
CA CYS A 37 -10.95 10.15 -4.55
C CYS A 37 -11.83 8.98 -4.09
N PRO A 38 -11.86 7.86 -4.84
CA PRO A 38 -12.45 6.63 -4.34
C PRO A 38 -11.79 6.20 -3.02
N THR A 39 -12.60 5.65 -2.12
CA THR A 39 -12.11 5.20 -0.81
C THR A 39 -11.19 4.01 -0.95
N ILE A 40 -10.10 4.04 -0.19
CA ILE A 40 -9.18 2.92 -0.01
C ILE A 40 -9.65 2.10 1.19
N ALA A 41 -9.64 0.78 1.05
CA ALA A 41 -10.00 -0.13 2.14
C ALA A 41 -9.01 0.01 3.29
N ALA A 42 -9.48 -0.08 4.53
CA ALA A 42 -8.62 0.04 5.71
C ALA A 42 -7.67 -1.17 5.87
N ASP A 43 -8.06 -2.32 5.33
CA ASP A 43 -7.32 -3.58 5.44
C ASP A 43 -7.24 -4.27 4.07
N SER A 44 -6.23 -5.12 3.91
CA SER A 44 -6.08 -6.01 2.76
C SER A 44 -7.19 -7.05 2.71
N ALA A 45 -7.40 -7.67 1.54
CA ALA A 45 -8.55 -8.55 1.30
C ALA A 45 -8.58 -9.77 2.24
N GLU A 46 -7.42 -10.34 2.57
CA GLU A 46 -7.33 -11.45 3.53
C GLU A 46 -7.12 -11.00 4.99
N GLY A 47 -7.08 -9.68 5.24
CA GLY A 47 -6.99 -9.09 6.58
C GLY A 47 -5.62 -9.24 7.26
N TYR A 48 -4.56 -9.50 6.50
CA TYR A 48 -3.20 -9.61 7.04
C TYR A 48 -2.45 -8.29 7.14
N TYR A 49 -2.93 -7.24 6.47
CA TYR A 49 -2.31 -5.92 6.46
C TYR A 49 -3.34 -4.82 6.66
N SER A 50 -2.98 -3.81 7.44
CA SER A 50 -3.70 -2.54 7.45
C SER A 50 -3.11 -1.59 6.40
N MET A 51 -3.97 -0.93 5.64
CA MET A 51 -3.61 -0.09 4.50
C MET A 51 -3.78 1.38 4.85
N THR A 52 -2.76 2.18 4.52
CA THR A 52 -2.78 3.63 4.70
C THR A 52 -2.21 4.32 3.47
N VAL A 53 -2.69 5.54 3.18
CA VAL A 53 -2.16 6.37 2.10
C VAL A 53 -1.87 7.77 2.61
N ALA A 54 -0.69 8.27 2.26
CA ALA A 54 -0.28 9.66 2.48
C ALA A 54 -0.16 10.38 1.14
N PRO A 55 -1.26 10.95 0.60
CA PRO A 55 -1.22 11.67 -0.67
C PRO A 55 -0.90 13.16 -0.49
N THR A 56 -0.23 13.73 -1.48
CA THR A 56 -0.15 15.17 -1.72
C THR A 56 -0.88 15.50 -3.01
N SER A 57 -0.71 16.71 -3.57
CA SER A 57 -1.27 17.00 -4.89
C SER A 57 -0.62 16.19 -6.01
N SER A 58 0.66 15.83 -5.90
CA SER A 58 1.45 15.25 -7.01
C SER A 58 2.21 13.98 -6.66
N THR A 59 2.19 13.55 -5.40
CA THR A 59 2.87 12.33 -4.94
C THR A 59 1.98 11.58 -3.97
N TYR A 60 2.28 10.30 -3.75
CA TYR A 60 1.68 9.55 -2.65
C TYR A 60 2.62 8.45 -2.17
N THR A 61 2.35 7.92 -0.98
CA THR A 61 2.88 6.64 -0.53
C THR A 61 1.74 5.82 0.04
N ILE A 62 1.56 4.61 -0.47
CA ILE A 62 0.67 3.59 0.08
C ILE A 62 1.52 2.68 0.96
N THR A 63 1.05 2.36 2.16
CA THR A 63 1.75 1.51 3.11
C THR A 63 0.82 0.42 3.63
N ALA A 64 1.22 -0.83 3.40
CA ALA A 64 0.65 -2.03 4.01
C ALA A 64 1.46 -2.37 5.27
N THR A 65 0.83 -2.31 6.43
CA THR A 65 1.44 -2.64 7.74
C THR A 65 0.96 -4.01 8.19
N ALA A 66 1.89 -4.92 8.48
CA ALA A 66 1.55 -6.27 8.92
C ALA A 66 0.77 -6.27 10.24
N ILE A 67 -0.37 -6.94 10.28
CA ILE A 67 -1.24 -7.04 11.47
C ILE A 67 -1.59 -8.50 11.79
N GLY A 68 -2.19 -8.73 12.96
CA GLY A 68 -2.64 -10.06 13.40
C GLY A 68 -1.51 -11.11 13.31
N PRO A 69 -1.75 -12.30 12.74
CA PRO A 69 -0.71 -13.31 12.56
C PRO A 69 0.47 -12.86 11.70
N GLN A 70 0.27 -11.90 10.79
CA GLN A 70 1.32 -11.41 9.91
C GLN A 70 2.28 -10.45 10.61
N ALA A 71 1.90 -9.86 11.76
CA ALA A 71 2.78 -8.99 12.56
C ALA A 71 4.07 -9.70 13.04
N GLN A 72 4.13 -11.03 12.98
CA GLN A 72 5.35 -11.82 13.24
C GLN A 72 6.39 -11.69 12.10
N ASP A 73 6.03 -11.14 10.95
CA ASP A 73 6.93 -10.85 9.82
C ASP A 73 7.76 -9.58 10.07
N THR A 74 8.47 -9.55 11.19
CA THR A 74 9.20 -8.36 11.69
C THR A 74 10.28 -7.88 10.73
N GLY A 75 10.82 -8.77 9.88
CA GLY A 75 11.78 -8.41 8.84
C GLY A 75 11.17 -7.65 7.66
N CYS A 76 9.86 -7.76 7.46
CA CYS A 76 9.10 -7.07 6.41
C CYS A 76 7.84 -6.44 7.01
N ALA A 77 8.02 -5.73 8.13
CA ALA A 77 6.92 -5.24 8.97
C ALA A 77 5.97 -4.30 8.21
N THR A 78 6.51 -3.54 7.26
CA THR A 78 5.71 -2.81 6.28
C THR A 78 6.19 -3.05 4.86
N LEU A 79 5.27 -2.88 3.91
CA LEU A 79 5.50 -2.87 2.48
C LEU A 79 4.87 -1.59 1.92
N SER A 80 5.65 -0.77 1.22
CA SER A 80 5.17 0.50 0.66
C SER A 80 5.42 0.64 -0.84
N LEU A 81 4.49 1.31 -1.51
CA LEU A 81 4.49 1.60 -2.94
C LEU A 81 4.18 3.09 -3.17
N ASP A 82 4.97 3.76 -4.01
CA ASP A 82 4.73 5.17 -4.39
C ASP A 82 4.21 5.32 -5.83
N GLN A 83 3.92 6.56 -6.25
CA GLN A 83 3.42 6.85 -7.60
C GLN A 83 4.40 6.50 -8.72
N ALA A 84 5.70 6.43 -8.43
CA ALA A 84 6.73 6.05 -9.39
C ALA A 84 6.94 4.52 -9.45
N GLY A 85 6.20 3.75 -8.65
CA GLY A 85 6.36 2.30 -8.55
C GLY A 85 7.54 1.87 -7.69
N ASN A 86 8.13 2.77 -6.90
CA ASN A 86 9.20 2.41 -5.98
C ASN A 86 8.63 1.56 -4.84
N LYS A 87 9.31 0.44 -4.59
CA LYS A 87 8.92 -0.56 -3.61
C LYS A 87 9.89 -0.53 -2.45
N THR A 88 9.39 -0.33 -1.23
CA THR A 88 10.22 -0.27 -0.01
C THR A 88 9.62 -1.11 1.11
N SER A 89 10.44 -1.46 2.09
CA SER A 89 10.01 -2.27 3.24
C SER A 89 10.82 -1.91 4.48
N THR A 90 10.22 -2.07 5.66
CA THR A 90 10.91 -1.90 6.95
C THR A 90 11.20 -3.24 7.63
N GLY A 91 12.06 -3.24 8.64
CA GLY A 91 12.42 -4.44 9.41
C GLY A 91 13.76 -5.07 9.03
N GLY A 92 14.40 -4.57 7.97
CA GLY A 92 15.76 -5.00 7.57
C GLY A 92 15.83 -6.39 6.93
N GLY A 93 14.69 -7.04 6.69
CA GLY A 93 14.61 -8.31 5.98
C GLY A 93 14.97 -8.15 4.51
N ALA A 94 15.72 -9.11 3.98
CA ALA A 94 15.96 -9.20 2.55
C ALA A 94 14.71 -9.76 1.83
N ASN A 95 14.52 -9.35 0.57
CA ASN A 95 13.52 -9.93 -0.35
C ASN A 95 12.07 -9.82 0.13
N CYS A 96 11.69 -8.67 0.69
CA CYS A 96 10.31 -8.37 1.07
C CYS A 96 9.36 -8.16 -0.12
N TRP A 97 9.89 -7.98 -1.34
CA TRP A 97 9.13 -7.69 -2.57
C TRP A 97 9.41 -8.64 -3.74
N GLY A 98 10.45 -9.48 -3.63
CA GLY A 98 10.90 -10.41 -4.67
C GLY A 98 10.70 -11.85 -4.23
N SER A 99 9.47 -12.20 -3.88
CA SER A 99 9.12 -13.57 -3.49
C SER A 99 9.49 -14.57 -4.57
#